data_AF-A0A085WXI9-F1
#
_entry.id   AF-A0A085WXI9-F1
#
_cell.length_a   1.000
_cell.length_b   1.000
_cell.length_c   1.000
_cell.angle_alpha   90.00
_cell.angle_beta   90.00
_cell.angle_gamma   90.00
#
_symmetry.space_group_name_H-M   'P 1'
#
loop_
_entity.id
_entity.type
_entity.pdbx_description
1 polymer ?
#
loop_
_entity_poly.entity_id
_entity_poly.type
_entity_poly.pdbx_seq_one_letter_code
_entity_poly.pdbx_strand_id
1 'polypeptide(L)'
;MKLLGRDIPARELITRIEERLRSRGLPTSEASEVPEEGVEPRVDPLSFYLQSLEEHADPTQPMPLHTHRGGVGQLVVVAKWAFRKTCQVLINETLSRQRVFNGHVRDSYAQLSAEVLRLRREVEELRAAQASATPPPEPPIVPVRPRRPKTPK
;
A
#
# COMPACT_ATOMS: atom_id res chain seq x y z
N MET A 1 -11.53 20.15 17.13
CA MET A 1 -12.79 20.42 16.40
C MET A 1 -13.40 19.09 16.00
N LYS A 2 -14.64 18.82 16.46
CA LYS A 2 -15.40 17.58 16.23
C LYS A 2 -16.10 17.65 14.87
N LEU A 3 -15.74 16.79 13.91
CA LEU A 3 -16.58 16.42 12.76
C LEU A 3 -16.15 15.05 12.20
N LEU A 4 -16.40 13.96 12.93
CA LEU A 4 -16.30 12.58 12.43
C LEU A 4 -17.47 11.77 12.99
N GLY A 5 -18.69 12.08 12.53
CA GLY A 5 -19.89 11.44 13.06
C GLY A 5 -21.17 11.65 12.27
N ARG A 6 -21.09 11.86 10.95
CA ARG A 6 -22.30 11.92 10.11
C ARG A 6 -21.97 11.44 8.71
N ASP A 7 -22.93 10.79 8.06
CA ASP A 7 -22.88 10.30 6.68
C ASP A 7 -22.49 11.40 5.70
N ILE A 8 -21.19 11.59 5.48
CA ILE A 8 -20.71 12.52 4.46
C ILE A 8 -20.75 11.75 3.13
N PRO A 9 -21.55 12.20 2.15
CA PRO A 9 -21.60 11.54 0.85
C PRO A 9 -20.20 11.55 0.22
N ALA A 10 -19.76 10.42 -0.34
CA ALA A 10 -18.40 10.24 -0.86
C ALA A 10 -17.92 11.36 -1.80
N ARG A 11 -18.85 12.00 -2.51
CA ARG A 11 -18.59 13.18 -3.34
C ARG A 11 -18.02 14.36 -2.55
N GLU A 12 -18.60 14.70 -1.40
CA GLU A 12 -18.11 15.82 -0.56
C GLU A 12 -16.72 15.55 0.03
N LEU A 13 -16.41 14.29 0.33
CA LEU A 13 -15.07 13.89 0.78
C LEU A 13 -14.04 14.08 -0.32
N ILE A 14 -14.36 13.65 -1.55
CA ILE A 14 -13.48 13.82 -2.72
C ILE A 14 -13.22 15.30 -2.99
N THR A 15 -14.27 16.14 -2.99
CA THR A 15 -14.11 17.59 -3.20
C THR A 15 -13.23 18.24 -2.13
N ARG A 16 -13.40 17.88 -0.86
CA ARG A 16 -12.53 18.38 0.22
C ARG A 16 -11.08 17.93 0.11
N ILE A 17 -10.86 16.70 -0.37
CA ILE A 17 -9.51 16.17 -0.60
C ILE A 17 -8.85 16.93 -1.76
N GLU A 18 -9.57 17.14 -2.86
CA GLU A 18 -9.10 17.92 -4.00
C GLU A 18 -8.76 19.37 -3.64
N GLU A 19 -9.61 20.04 -2.85
CA GLU A 19 -9.34 21.38 -2.34
C GLU A 19 -8.08 21.42 -1.47
N ARG A 20 -7.90 20.42 -0.61
CA ARG A 20 -6.72 20.31 0.26
C ARG A 20 -5.45 20.02 -0.54
N LEU A 21 -5.52 19.20 -1.58
CA LEU A 21 -4.40 18.93 -2.50
C LEU A 21 -4.02 20.19 -3.29
N ARG A 22 -5.01 20.94 -3.78
CA ARG A 22 -4.82 22.22 -4.47
C ARG A 22 -4.16 23.27 -3.57
N SER A 23 -4.57 23.36 -2.30
CA SER A 23 -3.95 24.26 -1.31
C SER A 23 -2.48 23.94 -1.01
N ARG A 24 -2.03 22.72 -1.32
CA ARG A 24 -0.65 22.25 -1.17
C ARG A 24 0.17 22.33 -2.46
N GLY A 25 -0.38 22.97 -3.50
CA GLY A 25 0.29 23.15 -4.79
C GLY A 25 0.41 21.86 -5.61
N LEU A 26 -0.33 20.80 -5.27
CA LEU A 26 -0.36 19.57 -6.03
C LEU A 26 -1.43 19.68 -7.12
N PRO A 27 -1.08 19.58 -8.41
CA PRO A 27 -2.04 19.68 -9.50
C PRO A 27 -3.04 18.51 -9.41
N THR A 28 -4.34 18.84 -9.31
CA THR A 28 -5.42 17.86 -9.47
C THR A 28 -5.67 17.68 -10.96
N SER A 29 -5.32 16.50 -11.47
CA SER A 29 -5.68 15.98 -12.79
C SER A 29 -4.99 16.63 -13.99
N GLU A 30 -3.80 16.16 -14.32
CA GLU A 30 -3.60 15.74 -15.71
C GLU A 30 -3.91 14.25 -15.76
N ALA A 31 -4.70 13.83 -16.75
CA ALA A 31 -4.82 12.43 -17.09
C ALA A 31 -3.41 11.99 -17.52
N SER A 32 -2.69 11.33 -16.62
CA SER A 32 -1.50 10.59 -17.01
C SER A 32 -1.99 9.61 -18.06
N GLU A 33 -1.53 9.77 -19.30
CA GLU A 33 -1.61 8.75 -20.33
C GLU A 33 -0.82 7.55 -19.83
N VAL A 34 -1.47 6.72 -19.00
CA VAL A 34 -0.98 5.39 -18.69
C VAL A 34 -1.21 4.59 -19.98
N PRO A 35 -0.16 4.10 -20.63
CA PRO A 35 -0.30 3.30 -21.85
C PRO A 35 -1.28 2.14 -21.59
N GLU A 36 -2.26 1.94 -22.47
CA GLU A 36 -3.19 0.80 -22.38
C GLU A 36 -2.50 -0.55 -22.57
N GLU A 37 -1.25 -0.55 -23.04
CA GLU A 37 -0.44 -1.77 -23.16
C GLU A 37 0.26 -2.08 -21.84
N GLY A 38 -0.23 -3.14 -21.19
CA GLY A 38 0.53 -3.96 -20.27
C GLY A 38 1.10 -3.21 -19.08
N VAL A 39 0.26 -2.92 -18.09
CA VAL A 39 0.76 -2.75 -16.72
C VAL A 39 1.52 -4.03 -16.41
N GLU A 40 2.85 -3.97 -16.42
CA GLU A 40 3.67 -5.10 -16.03
C GLU A 40 3.14 -5.60 -14.68
N PRO A 41 2.92 -6.91 -14.53
CA PRO A 41 2.37 -7.46 -13.30
C PRO A 41 3.20 -6.93 -12.14
N ARG A 42 2.52 -6.42 -11.09
CA ARG A 42 3.18 -5.91 -9.88
C ARG A 42 4.16 -6.98 -9.41
N VAL A 43 5.44 -6.76 -9.70
CA VAL A 43 6.48 -7.71 -9.38
C VAL A 43 6.53 -7.78 -7.87
N ASP A 44 6.37 -8.99 -7.32
CA ASP A 44 6.57 -9.17 -5.89
C ASP A 44 8.03 -8.80 -5.58
N PRO A 45 8.26 -7.71 -4.82
CA PRO A 45 9.61 -7.19 -4.65
C PRO A 45 10.53 -8.24 -4.02
N LEU A 46 10.01 -9.09 -3.13
CA LEU A 46 10.81 -10.14 -2.50
C LEU A 46 11.25 -11.18 -3.54
N SER A 47 10.34 -11.67 -4.38
CA SER A 47 10.65 -12.62 -5.45
C SER A 47 11.67 -12.05 -6.45
N PHE A 48 11.53 -10.78 -6.85
CA PHE A 48 12.51 -10.11 -7.70
C PHE A 48 13.90 -10.05 -7.07
N TYR A 49 13.99 -9.61 -5.81
CA TYR A 49 15.28 -9.53 -5.12
C TYR A 49 15.92 -10.91 -4.92
N LEU A 50 15.13 -11.95 -4.65
CA LEU A 50 15.63 -13.31 -4.53
C LEU A 50 16.18 -13.83 -5.87
N GLN A 51 15.48 -13.56 -6.97
CA GLN A 51 15.92 -13.95 -8.31
C GLN A 51 17.19 -13.20 -8.74
N SER A 52 17.26 -11.88 -8.52
CA SER A 52 18.49 -11.12 -8.80
C SER A 52 19.65 -11.52 -7.91
N LEU A 53 19.39 -11.90 -6.65
CA LEU A 53 20.42 -12.46 -5.77
C LEU A 53 20.90 -13.80 -6.30
N GLU A 54 20.01 -14.69 -6.74
CA GLU A 54 20.37 -16.00 -7.30
C GLU A 54 21.20 -15.86 -8.59
N GLU A 55 20.81 -14.97 -9.49
CA GLU A 55 21.53 -14.66 -10.73
C GLU A 55 22.95 -14.10 -10.48
N HIS A 56 23.18 -13.48 -9.33
CA HIS A 56 24.46 -12.84 -8.98
C HIS A 56 25.12 -13.47 -7.74
N ALA A 57 24.61 -14.63 -7.30
CA ALA A 57 25.04 -15.29 -6.07
C ALA A 57 26.35 -16.04 -6.24
N ASP A 58 26.75 -16.36 -7.48
CA ASP A 58 27.96 -17.14 -7.75
C ASP A 58 29.21 -16.27 -7.54
N PRO A 59 29.96 -16.45 -6.42
CA PRO A 59 31.15 -15.67 -6.15
C PRO A 59 32.34 -16.13 -7.02
N THR A 60 32.18 -17.22 -7.77
CA THR A 60 33.21 -17.83 -8.62
C THR A 60 33.15 -17.33 -10.06
N GLN A 61 32.05 -16.69 -10.48
CA GLN A 61 31.96 -16.00 -11.77
C GLN A 61 32.55 -14.59 -11.66
N PRO A 62 33.71 -14.32 -12.29
CA PRO A 62 34.26 -12.98 -12.32
C PRO A 62 33.37 -12.10 -13.21
N MET A 63 32.89 -10.98 -12.67
CA MET A 63 32.34 -9.90 -13.51
C MET A 63 33.37 -9.54 -14.59
N PRO A 64 32.96 -9.32 -15.86
CA PRO A 64 33.88 -9.01 -16.93
C PRO A 64 34.70 -7.76 -16.57
N LEU A 65 35.99 -7.98 -16.28
CA LEU A 65 36.94 -6.92 -16.00
C LEU A 65 37.26 -6.23 -17.32
N HIS A 66 36.61 -5.11 -17.62
CA HIS A 66 37.11 -4.19 -18.63
C HIS A 66 38.50 -3.70 -18.19
N THR A 67 39.53 -4.22 -18.84
CA THR A 67 40.92 -4.06 -18.43
C THR A 67 41.47 -2.72 -18.92
N HIS A 68 41.50 -1.72 -18.04
CA HIS A 68 42.26 -0.48 -18.25
C HIS A 68 43.77 -0.66 -17.99
N ARG A 69 44.34 -1.85 -18.18
CA ARG A 69 45.69 -2.19 -17.68
C ARG A 69 46.87 -1.73 -18.56
N GLY A 70 46.65 -0.94 -19.61
CA GLY A 70 47.71 -0.38 -20.46
C GLY A 70 47.53 1.10 -20.79
N GLY A 71 48.63 1.86 -20.83
CA GLY A 71 48.66 3.27 -21.24
C GLY A 71 47.85 4.21 -20.34
N VAL A 72 47.02 5.07 -20.93
CA VAL A 72 46.12 6.02 -20.23
C VAL A 72 45.15 5.31 -19.26
N GLY A 73 44.88 4.01 -19.47
CA GLY A 73 44.05 3.22 -18.57
C GLY A 73 44.62 3.08 -17.15
N GLN A 74 45.93 3.14 -16.96
CA GLN A 74 46.56 3.04 -15.62
C GLN A 74 46.22 4.26 -14.75
N LEU A 75 46.16 5.45 -15.35
CA LEU A 75 45.67 6.66 -14.70
C LEU A 75 44.20 6.54 -14.30
N VAL A 76 43.38 5.94 -15.15
CA VAL A 76 41.96 5.67 -14.83
C VAL A 76 41.85 4.71 -13.63
N VAL A 77 42.72 3.70 -13.54
CA VAL A 77 42.75 2.78 -12.38
C VAL A 77 43.12 3.52 -11.09
N VAL A 78 44.14 4.38 -11.13
CA VAL A 78 44.55 5.18 -9.95
C VAL A 78 43.47 6.18 -9.56
N ALA A 79 42.88 6.88 -10.53
CA ALA A 79 41.77 7.81 -10.29
C ALA A 79 40.55 7.09 -9.71
N LYS A 80 40.18 5.91 -10.26
CA LYS A 80 39.11 5.07 -9.72
C LYS A 80 39.42 4.57 -8.31
N TRP A 81 40.66 4.22 -8.03
CA TRP A 81 41.10 3.79 -6.70
C TRP A 81 41.02 4.94 -5.69
N ALA A 82 41.54 6.11 -6.05
CA ALA A 82 41.50 7.30 -5.22
C ALA A 82 40.04 7.74 -4.96
N PHE A 83 39.23 7.83 -6.01
CA PHE A 83 37.80 8.10 -5.92
C PHE A 83 37.09 7.10 -5.00
N ARG A 84 37.35 5.79 -5.18
CA ARG A 84 36.77 4.77 -4.31
C ARG A 84 37.18 5.00 -2.86
N LYS A 85 38.45 5.27 -2.58
CA LYS A 85 38.92 5.50 -1.21
C LYS A 85 38.33 6.75 -0.58
N THR A 86 38.23 7.86 -1.31
CA THR A 86 37.70 9.12 -0.79
C THR A 86 36.18 9.08 -0.63
N CYS A 87 35.48 8.53 -1.61
CA CYS A 87 34.02 8.45 -1.60
C CYS A 87 33.49 7.25 -0.81
N GLN A 88 34.32 6.29 -0.39
CA GLN A 88 33.88 5.12 0.38
C GLN A 88 33.08 5.51 1.62
N VAL A 89 33.46 6.59 2.30
CA VAL A 89 32.74 7.08 3.50
C VAL A 89 31.34 7.55 3.13
N LEU A 90 31.21 8.31 2.04
CA LEU A 90 29.91 8.77 1.54
C LEU A 90 29.05 7.59 1.07
N ILE A 91 29.65 6.62 0.39
CA ILE A 91 28.96 5.40 -0.05
C ILE A 91 28.46 4.59 1.15
N ASN A 92 29.29 4.42 2.18
CA ASN A 92 28.90 3.69 3.38
C ASN A 92 27.77 4.42 4.12
N GLU A 93 27.85 5.74 4.21
CA GLU A 93 26.81 6.57 4.81
C GLU A 93 25.49 6.49 4.04
N THR A 94 25.51 6.61 2.71
CA THR A 94 24.28 6.51 1.90
C THR A 94 23.66 5.12 1.98
N LEU A 95 24.46 4.05 1.89
CA LEU A 95 23.96 2.69 2.05
C LEU A 95 23.41 2.44 3.46
N SER A 96 24.00 3.05 4.48
CA SER A 96 23.51 2.94 5.87
C SER A 96 22.19 3.68 6.05
N ARG A 97 22.06 4.89 5.51
CA ARG A 97 20.80 5.64 5.48
C ARG A 97 19.72 4.90 4.70
N GLN A 98 20.06 4.31 3.56
CA GLN A 98 19.13 3.50 2.77
C GLN A 98 18.65 2.27 3.56
N ARG A 99 19.54 1.59 4.30
CA ARG A 99 19.16 0.46 5.15
C ARG A 99 18.17 0.89 6.24
N VAL A 100 18.42 2.01 6.92
CA VAL A 100 17.54 2.56 7.95
C VAL A 100 16.18 2.95 7.35
N PHE A 101 16.19 3.65 6.21
CA PHE A 101 14.98 4.01 5.49
C PHE A 101 14.14 2.78 5.10
N ASN A 102 14.77 1.77 4.51
CA ASN A 102 14.10 0.52 4.15
C ASN A 102 13.51 -0.19 5.38
N GLY A 103 14.20 -0.13 6.52
CA GLY A 103 13.67 -0.59 7.81
C GLY A 103 12.37 0.14 8.19
N HIS A 104 12.38 1.48 8.16
CA HIS A 104 11.19 2.28 8.46
C HIS A 104 10.02 2.02 7.51
N VAL A 105 10.29 1.84 6.21
CA VAL A 105 9.25 1.49 5.22
C VAL A 105 8.62 0.14 5.57
N ARG A 106 9.45 -0.86 5.90
CA ARG A 106 8.99 -2.18 6.29
C ARG A 106 8.17 -2.15 7.59
N ASP A 107 8.62 -1.41 8.58
CA ASP A 107 7.90 -1.27 9.87
C ASP A 107 6.57 -0.55 9.69
N SER A 108 6.54 0.53 8.90
CA SER A 108 5.31 1.27 8.60
C SER A 108 4.30 0.38 7.86
N TYR A 109 4.77 -0.43 6.92
CA TYR A 109 3.92 -1.41 6.23
C TYR A 109 3.37 -2.46 7.20
N ALA A 110 4.19 -2.98 8.10
CA ALA A 110 3.75 -3.93 9.12
C ALA A 110 2.67 -3.34 10.03
N GLN A 111 2.87 -2.10 10.51
CA GLN A 111 1.88 -1.39 11.32
C GLN A 111 0.57 -1.16 10.56
N LEU A 112 0.63 -0.66 9.32
CA LEU A 112 -0.55 -0.46 8.48
C LEU A 112 -1.30 -1.77 8.24
N SER A 113 -0.59 -2.86 7.99
CA SER A 113 -1.21 -4.18 7.78
C SER A 113 -1.93 -4.68 9.04
N ALA A 114 -1.35 -4.45 10.22
CA ALA A 114 -1.96 -4.81 11.50
C ALA A 114 -3.23 -3.98 11.77
N GLU A 115 -3.20 -2.68 11.48
CA GLU A 115 -4.36 -1.78 11.58
C GLU A 115 -5.48 -2.18 10.62
N VAL A 116 -5.16 -2.55 9.38
CA VAL A 116 -6.15 -3.04 8.41
C VAL A 116 -6.81 -4.32 8.92
N LEU A 117 -6.05 -5.26 9.49
CA LEU A 117 -6.61 -6.48 10.06
C LEU A 117 -7.49 -6.19 11.27
N ARG A 118 -7.09 -5.27 12.15
CA ARG A 118 -7.89 -4.82 13.29
C ARG A 118 -9.21 -4.20 12.83
N LEU A 119 -9.16 -3.25 11.91
CA LEU A 119 -10.35 -2.58 11.37
C LEU A 119 -11.29 -3.56 10.67
N ARG A 120 -10.77 -4.57 9.95
CA ARG A 120 -11.59 -5.62 9.35
C ARG A 120 -12.38 -6.39 10.42
N ARG A 121 -11.74 -6.77 11.52
CA ARG A 121 -12.41 -7.45 12.65
C ARG A 121 -13.49 -6.56 13.28
N GLU A 122 -13.18 -5.29 13.54
CA GLU A 122 -14.16 -4.33 14.09
C GLU A 122 -15.37 -4.17 13.15
N VAL A 123 -15.15 -4.11 11.84
CA VAL A 123 -16.24 -4.04 10.84
C VAL A 123 -17.06 -5.33 10.83
N GLU A 124 -16.42 -6.49 10.92
CA GLU A 124 -17.11 -7.79 11.00
C GLU A 124 -17.98 -7.89 12.26
N GLU A 125 -17.47 -7.46 13.41
CA GLU A 125 -18.22 -7.40 14.67
C GLU A 125 -19.42 -6.45 14.60
N LEU A 126 -19.22 -5.24 14.04
CA LEU A 126 -20.30 -4.27 13.86
C LEU A 126 -21.37 -4.78 12.89
N ARG A 127 -20.96 -5.44 11.80
CA ARG A 127 -21.90 -6.08 10.86
C ARG A 127 -22.68 -7.22 11.51
N ALA A 128 -22.01 -8.05 12.32
CA ALA A 128 -22.67 -9.12 13.07
C ALA A 128 -23.68 -8.56 14.09
N ALA A 129 -23.31 -7.53 14.84
CA ALA A 129 -24.19 -6.85 15.78
C ALA A 129 -25.41 -6.22 15.08
N GLN A 130 -25.22 -5.61 13.92
CA GLN A 130 -26.32 -5.06 13.11
C GLN A 130 -27.25 -6.16 12.58
N ALA A 131 -26.70 -7.30 12.16
CA ALA A 131 -27.50 -8.45 11.74
C ALA A 131 -28.33 -9.03 12.90
N SER A 132 -27.77 -9.11 14.12
CA SER A 132 -28.49 -9.56 15.32
C SER A 132 -29.52 -8.55 15.85
N ALA A 133 -29.38 -7.26 15.53
CA ALA A 133 -30.32 -6.21 15.92
C ALA A 133 -31.53 -6.08 14.97
N THR A 134 -31.58 -6.86 13.89
CA THR A 134 -32.77 -6.92 13.03
C THR A 134 -33.87 -7.70 13.76
N PRO A 135 -35.02 -7.08 14.09
CA PRO A 135 -36.11 -7.79 14.76
C PRO A 135 -36.61 -8.92 13.86
N PRO A 136 -37.07 -10.06 14.42
CA PRO A 136 -37.71 -11.09 13.62
C PRO A 136 -38.88 -10.46 12.85
N PRO A 137 -39.14 -10.89 11.59
CA PRO A 137 -40.30 -10.41 10.86
C PRO A 137 -41.54 -10.64 11.74
N GLU A 138 -42.30 -9.58 11.99
CA GLU A 138 -43.57 -9.66 12.70
C GLU A 138 -44.38 -10.81 12.10
N PRO A 139 -44.90 -11.75 12.92
CA PRO A 139 -45.74 -12.81 12.39
C PRO A 139 -46.90 -12.17 11.64
N PRO A 140 -47.28 -12.69 10.46
CA PRO A 140 -48.33 -12.09 9.65
C PRO A 140 -49.59 -11.96 10.50
N ILE A 141 -50.08 -10.73 10.63
CA ILE A 141 -51.34 -10.41 11.31
C ILE A 141 -52.44 -11.17 10.57
N VAL A 142 -52.82 -12.32 11.10
CA VAL A 142 -53.98 -13.07 10.60
C VAL A 142 -55.21 -12.25 10.98
N PRO A 143 -56.02 -11.77 10.02
CA PRO A 143 -57.21 -11.00 10.35
C PRO A 143 -58.16 -11.89 11.15
N VAL A 144 -58.41 -11.50 12.40
CA VAL A 144 -59.39 -12.14 13.27
C VAL A 144 -60.75 -12.04 12.59
N ARG A 145 -61.26 -13.17 12.08
CA ARG A 145 -62.61 -13.23 11.52
C ARG A 145 -63.63 -12.85 12.61
N PRO A 146 -64.59 -11.95 12.33
CA PRO A 146 -65.61 -11.60 13.31
C PRO A 146 -66.42 -12.85 13.67
N ARG A 147 -66.49 -13.15 14.97
CA ARG A 147 -67.34 -14.22 15.51
C ARG A 147 -68.79 -13.89 15.17
N ARG A 148 -69.40 -14.73 14.34
CA ARG A 148 -70.84 -14.70 14.05
C ARG A 148 -71.62 -14.93 15.35
N PRO A 149 -72.61 -14.09 15.71
CA PRO A 149 -73.42 -14.32 16.89
C PRO A 149 -74.28 -15.56 16.69
N LYS A 150 -74.36 -16.40 17.73
CA LYS A 150 -75.28 -17.54 17.79
C LYS A 150 -76.70 -16.98 17.90
N THR A 151 -77.52 -17.18 16.88
CA THR A 151 -78.97 -17.01 16.96
C THR A 151 -79.56 -18.09 17.89
N PRO A 152 -80.39 -17.73 18.88
CA PRO A 152 -81.16 -18.71 19.63
C PRO A 152 -82.53 -18.95 18.98
N LYS A 153 -82.92 -20.23 18.97
CA LYS A 153 -84.19 -20.86 18.59
C LYS A 153 -84.53 -20.93 17.10
#